data_AF-A0A7X0P7K6-F1
#
_entry.id   AF-A0A7X0P7K6-F1
#
_cell.length_a   1.000
_cell.length_b   1.000
_cell.length_c   1.000
_cell.angle_alpha   90.00
_cell.angle_beta   90.00
_cell.angle_gamma   90.00
#
_symmetry.space_group_name_H-M   'P 1'
#
loop_
_entity.id
_entity.type
_entity.pdbx_description
1 polymer ?
#
loop_
_entity_poly.entity_id
_entity_poly.type
_entity_poly.pdbx_seq_one_letter_code
_entity_poly.pdbx_strand_id
1 'polypeptide(L)'
;MLFAGLGIYSILNTVVGFFIFVAAMDASGSATPYLAAGAAFLALVGLGAGIGLCFVRRPWSRGLGLGLMIGWALWSILSAGFCTGLNPGLYA
;
A
#
# COMPACT_ATOMS: atom_id res chain seq x y z
N MET A 1 19.05 1.09 2.98
CA MET A 1 17.84 1.84 2.60
C MET A 1 16.68 0.96 2.19
N LEU A 2 16.93 -0.22 1.58
CA LEU A 2 15.85 -1.14 1.20
C LEU A 2 14.95 -1.55 2.38
N PHE A 3 15.54 -2.00 3.49
CA PHE A 3 14.78 -2.32 4.71
C PHE A 3 14.06 -1.10 5.30
N ALA A 4 14.59 0.11 5.11
CA ALA A 4 13.90 1.33 5.53
C ALA A 4 12.66 1.59 4.66
N GLY A 5 12.74 1.40 3.34
CA GLY A 5 11.57 1.47 2.45
C GLY A 5 10.51 0.42 2.79
N LEU A 6 10.92 -0.80 3.10
CA LEU A 6 10.03 -1.86 3.58
C LEU A 6 9.33 -1.48 4.90
N GLY A 7 10.09 -0.95 5.86
CA GLY A 7 9.56 -0.49 7.14
C GLY A 7 8.58 0.67 6.98
N ILE A 8 8.92 1.66 6.15
CA ILE A 8 8.05 2.79 5.82
C ILE A 8 6.75 2.31 5.19
N TYR A 9 6.82 1.41 4.20
CA TYR A 9 5.62 0.86 3.58
C TYR A 9 4.78 0.09 4.61
N SER A 10 5.40 -0.67 5.51
CA SER A 10 4.68 -1.43 6.54
C SER A 10 3.90 -0.51 7.48
N ILE A 11 4.52 0.58 7.94
CA ILE A 11 3.85 1.58 8.79
C ILE A 11 2.72 2.27 8.01
N LEU A 12 2.97 2.66 6.76
CA LEU A 12 1.95 3.29 5.93
C LEU A 12 0.78 2.34 5.67
N ASN A 13 1.05 1.06 5.41
CA ASN A 13 0.01 0.07 5.17
C ASN A 13 -0.84 -0.18 6.42
N THR A 14 -0.22 -0.28 7.61
CA THR A 14 -0.99 -0.46 8.85
C THR A 14 -1.83 0.76 9.18
N VAL A 15 -1.28 1.97 9.06
CA VAL A 15 -1.99 3.22 9.35
C VAL A 15 -3.13 3.43 8.35
N VAL A 16 -2.81 3.42 7.05
CA VAL A 16 -3.79 3.69 5.99
C VAL A 16 -4.83 2.56 5.93
N GLY A 17 -4.39 1.30 6.01
CA GLY A 17 -5.28 0.14 6.04
C GLY A 17 -6.26 0.20 7.22
N PHE A 18 -5.80 0.62 8.40
CA PHE A 18 -6.66 0.83 9.56
C PHE A 18 -7.70 1.94 9.32
N PHE A 19 -7.30 3.08 8.76
CA PHE A 19 -8.25 4.16 8.44
C PHE A 19 -9.28 3.75 7.39
N ILE A 20 -8.87 3.02 6.34
CA ILE A 20 -9.78 2.48 5.33
C ILE A 20 -10.77 1.51 5.98
N PHE A 21 -10.30 0.63 6.86
CA PHE A 21 -11.15 -0.33 7.56
C PHE A 21 -12.20 0.38 8.43
N VAL A 22 -11.81 1.39 9.19
CA VAL A 22 -12.74 2.19 10.01
C VAL A 22 -13.74 2.92 9.12
N ALA A 23 -13.30 3.56 8.03
CA ALA A 23 -14.18 4.24 7.08
C ALA A 23 -15.16 3.27 6.38
N ALA A 24 -14.70 2.06 6.07
CA ALA A 24 -15.52 1.01 5.50
C ALA A 24 -16.58 0.48 6.48
N MET A 25 -16.29 0.45 7.78
CA MET A 25 -17.26 0.07 8.82
C MET A 25 -18.31 1.15 9.10
N ASP A 26 -17.94 2.42 8.99
CA ASP A 26 -18.87 3.56 9.16
C ASP A 26 -19.76 3.77 7.90
N ALA A 27 -19.37 3.18 6.77
CA ALA A 27 -20.10 3.33 5.53
C ALA A 27 -21.55 2.81 5.66
N SER A 28 -22.52 3.74 5.67
CA SER A 28 -23.95 3.42 5.71
C SER A 28 -24.49 2.81 4.40
N GLY A 29 -23.61 2.62 3.41
CA GLY A 29 -23.88 2.10 2.07
C GLY A 29 -22.78 1.14 1.61
N SER A 30 -22.37 1.20 0.34
CA SER A 30 -21.29 0.32 -0.14
C SER A 30 -19.92 0.76 0.41
N ALA A 31 -19.17 -0.19 0.97
CA ALA A 31 -17.79 0.02 1.42
C ALA A 31 -16.77 0.03 0.24
N THR A 32 -17.22 -0.44 -0.92
CA THR A 32 -16.49 -0.55 -2.20
C THR A 32 -15.67 0.69 -2.58
N PRO A 33 -16.20 1.93 -2.58
CA PRO A 33 -15.42 3.11 -2.95
C PRO A 33 -14.27 3.40 -1.98
N TYR A 34 -14.46 3.16 -0.68
CA TYR A 34 -13.42 3.39 0.33
C TYR A 34 -12.28 2.38 0.18
N LEU A 35 -12.63 1.11 -0.06
CA LEU A 35 -11.66 0.04 -0.30
C LEU A 35 -10.88 0.27 -1.59
N ALA A 36 -11.56 0.69 -2.67
CA ALA A 36 -10.93 0.99 -3.95
C ALA A 36 -10.00 2.21 -3.87
N ALA A 37 -10.44 3.29 -3.22
CA ALA A 37 -9.63 4.50 -3.01
C ALA A 37 -8.38 4.18 -2.18
N GLY A 38 -8.55 3.38 -1.13
CA GLY A 38 -7.47 2.85 -0.32
C GLY A 38 -6.46 2.04 -1.12
N ALA A 39 -6.94 1.03 -1.85
CA ALA A 39 -6.10 0.18 -2.70
C ALA A 39 -5.27 0.99 -3.71
N ALA A 40 -5.93 1.94 -4.39
CA ALA A 40 -5.27 2.83 -5.34
C ALA A 40 -4.20 3.71 -4.67
N PHE A 41 -4.49 4.26 -3.49
CA PHE A 41 -3.53 5.07 -2.74
C PHE A 41 -2.31 4.27 -2.30
N LEU A 42 -2.50 3.08 -1.71
CA LEU A 42 -1.40 2.21 -1.30
C LEU A 42 -0.56 1.74 -2.50
N ALA A 43 -1.20 1.47 -3.64
CA ALA A 43 -0.50 1.14 -4.89
C ALA A 43 0.30 2.33 -5.41
N LEU A 44 -0.23 3.56 -5.38
CA LEU A 44 0.49 4.77 -5.75
C LEU A 44 1.70 5.02 -4.85
N VAL A 45 1.58 4.75 -3.54
CA VAL A 45 2.69 4.93 -2.61
C VAL A 45 3.75 3.83 -2.78
N GLY A 46 3.34 2.56 -2.90
CA GLY A 46 4.25 1.43 -3.07
C GLY A 46 4.95 1.44 -4.43
N LEU A 47 4.17 1.47 -5.51
CA LEU A 47 4.65 1.39 -6.88
C LEU A 47 4.96 2.76 -7.45
N GLY A 48 4.05 3.74 -7.33
CA GLY A 48 4.26 5.08 -7.90
C GLY A 48 5.45 5.81 -7.28
N ALA A 49 5.46 6.00 -5.95
CA ALA A 49 6.59 6.63 -5.28
C ALA A 49 7.85 5.76 -5.35
N GLY A 50 7.70 4.43 -5.28
CA GLY A 50 8.82 3.50 -5.46
C GLY A 50 9.53 3.66 -6.81
N ILE A 51 8.77 3.69 -7.91
CA ILE A 51 9.27 3.89 -9.28
C ILE A 51 9.87 5.29 -9.41
N GLY A 52 9.19 6.33 -8.90
CA GLY A 52 9.69 7.71 -8.92
C GLY A 52 11.06 7.84 -8.23
N LEU A 53 11.23 7.20 -7.07
CA LEU A 53 12.49 7.17 -6.33
C LEU A 53 13.62 6.46 -7.10
N CYS A 54 13.31 5.47 -7.93
CA CYS A 54 14.30 4.81 -8.78
C CYS A 54 14.88 5.75 -9.86
N PHE A 55 14.11 6.76 -10.30
CA PHE A 55 14.55 7.75 -11.29
C PHE A 55 15.49 8.82 -10.73
N VAL A 56 15.58 8.99 -9.40
CA VAL A 56 16.36 10.08 -8.75
C VAL A 56 17.89 9.95 -8.93
N ARG A 57 18.41 8.94 -9.65
CA ARG A 57 19.84 8.69 -9.92
C ARG A 57 20.76 8.73 -8.69
N ARG A 58 20.20 8.61 -7.48
CA ARG A 58 20.93 8.44 -6.23
C ARG A 58 20.81 6.99 -5.76
N PRO A 59 21.92 6.36 -5.33
CA PRO A 59 21.90 4.96 -4.90
C PRO A 59 21.00 4.75 -3.67
N TRP A 60 20.93 5.76 -2.81
CA TRP A 60 20.07 5.81 -1.63
C TRP A 60 18.57 5.76 -1.97
N SER A 61 18.15 6.62 -2.91
CA SER A 61 16.77 6.71 -3.38
C SER A 61 16.31 5.44 -4.08
N ARG A 62 17.18 4.81 -4.90
CA ARG A 62 16.89 3.51 -5.51
C ARG A 62 16.64 2.42 -4.48
N GLY A 63 17.47 2.34 -3.44
CA GLY A 63 17.27 1.38 -2.36
C GLY A 63 15.94 1.58 -1.65
N LEU A 64 15.57 2.83 -1.35
CA LEU A 64 14.29 3.19 -0.75
C LEU A 64 13.10 2.82 -1.66
N GLY A 65 13.18 3.15 -2.95
CA GLY A 65 12.14 2.86 -3.93
C GLY A 65 11.89 1.37 -4.13
N LEU A 66 12.97 0.57 -4.23
CA LEU A 66 12.87 -0.89 -4.26
C LEU A 66 12.24 -1.44 -2.97
N GLY A 67 12.61 -0.87 -1.82
CA GLY A 67 12.01 -1.24 -0.52
C GLY A 67 10.49 -0.99 -0.45
N LEU A 68 10.02 0.12 -1.01
CA LEU A 68 8.58 0.43 -1.09
C LEU A 68 7.82 -0.56 -1.98
N MET A 69 8.37 -0.87 -3.16
CA MET A 69 7.77 -1.84 -4.08
C MET A 69 7.73 -3.25 -3.48
N ILE A 70 8.82 -3.66 -2.84
CA ILE A 70 8.90 -4.96 -2.15
C ILE A 70 7.92 -5.00 -0.97
N GLY A 71 7.79 -3.92 -0.21
CA GLY A 71 6.83 -3.83 0.90
C GLY A 71 5.39 -3.95 0.44
N TRP A 72 5.02 -3.31 -0.68
CA TRP A 72 3.71 -3.43 -1.29
C TRP A 72 3.40 -4.87 -1.71
N ALA A 73 4.36 -5.54 -2.35
CA ALA A 73 4.19 -6.94 -2.77
C ALA A 73 4.09 -7.90 -1.57
N LEU A 74 4.99 -7.75 -0.59
CA LEU A 74 5.00 -8.58 0.63
C LEU A 74 3.67 -8.50 1.37
N TRP A 75 3.17 -7.29 1.63
CA TRP A 75 1.91 -7.13 2.34
C TRP A 75 0.71 -7.60 1.53
N SER A 76 0.74 -7.47 0.21
CA SER A 76 -0.30 -8.05 -0.65
C SER A 76 -0.34 -9.58 -0.54
N ILE A 77 0.81 -10.24 -0.47
CA ILE A 77 0.89 -11.70 -0.31
C ILE A 77 0.48 -12.12 1.10
N LEU A 78 1.07 -11.50 2.13
CA LEU A 78 0.86 -11.88 3.54
C LEU A 78 -0.59 -11.65 4.00
N SER A 79 -1.27 -10.65 3.46
CA SER A 79 -2.67 -10.35 3.80
C SER A 79 -3.68 -10.94 2.82
N ALA A 80 -3.24 -11.76 1.85
CA ALA A 80 -4.08 -12.20 0.72
C ALA A 80 -4.81 -11.03 0.02
N GLY A 81 -4.17 -9.86 -0.04
CA GLY A 81 -4.70 -8.64 -0.62
C GLY A 81 -5.71 -7.89 0.26
N PHE A 82 -5.95 -8.32 1.49
CA PHE A 82 -6.97 -7.70 2.36
C PHE A 82 -6.53 -6.31 2.83
N CYS A 83 -5.28 -6.17 3.30
CA CYS A 83 -4.75 -4.89 3.77
C CYS A 83 -4.47 -3.91 2.62
N THR A 84 -4.23 -4.42 1.42
CA THR A 84 -3.98 -3.61 0.22
C THR A 84 -5.22 -3.41 -0.65
N GLY A 85 -6.38 -3.92 -0.23
CA GLY A 85 -7.65 -3.81 -0.97
C GLY A 85 -7.65 -4.48 -2.35
N LEU A 86 -6.75 -5.45 -2.58
CA LEU A 86 -6.66 -6.25 -3.81
C LEU A 86 -7.52 -7.51 -3.78
N ASN A 87 -8.01 -7.92 -2.60
CA ASN A 87 -8.78 -9.14 -2.46
C ASN A 87 -10.16 -8.97 -3.13
N PRO A 88 -10.52 -9.78 -4.14
CA PRO A 88 -11.81 -9.68 -4.82
C PRO A 88 -13.00 -9.98 -3.89
N GLY A 89 -12.79 -10.76 -2.82
CA GLY A 89 -13.81 -11.03 -1.79
C GLY A 89 -14.20 -9.81 -0.96
N LEU A 90 -13.46 -8.69 -1.07
CA LEU A 90 -13.86 -7.40 -0.47
C LEU A 90 -14.90 -6.65 -1.31
N TYR A 91 -15.12 -7.06 -2.56
CA TYR A 91 -15.97 -6.37 -3.54
C TYR A 91 -17.17 -7.22 -3.99
N ALA A 92 -17.31 -8.42 -3.46
CA ALA A 92 -18.42 -9.34 -3.70
C ALA A 92 -19.58 -9.06 -2.74
#